data_AF-A0A5C4R319-F1
#
_entry.id   AF-A0A5C4R319-F1
#
_cell.length_a   1.000
_cell.length_b   1.000
_cell.length_c   1.000
_cell.angle_alpha   90.00
_cell.angle_beta   90.00
_cell.angle_gamma   90.00
#
_symmetry.space_group_name_H-M   'P 1'
#
loop_
_entity.id
_entity.type
_entity.pdbx_description
1 polymer ?
#
loop_
_entity_poly.entity_id
_entity_poly.type
_entity_poly.pdbx_seq_one_letter_code
_entity_poly.pdbx_strand_id
1 'polypeptide(L)'
;MSQSQLLTKALKAAELVLAADTTDTAELANIAEDVSGISARRILLGIDLTDIDLTQRDISHLLDKQAKYHNAIISSEQRKRFQRSERNGSRRRLRIKIKNLRAAIITEFVEDYEEAILNEPVITGLPHAHQLRAILLEPIRNKYNADAFLNIDYTINVLEGFLPWAKYGLTDFYGEIFRLLSRIQAPVNSDVVNILNEEYFPVFGESLGDLIATMHPTPELDIYWILNLLKHQTRSSVSELFLPAYTVLQAEPTYRARQISSIRPIHIAAIEETLDELGNYSKIIKFLESVNYKCNPNEAERIAVRLTRGDWPASKTPLILNTKTHPRVRGALFRQLLQQGQEDRVIEVLRWLNNARGAVGALSLDDAFRNIESFDVGLRFAQEAAPNFADNQITVVYFALRNLARSKQHRMMLEAFCKSVKYTPPRNIMPQPIQSDSNATEIDRLAELFKSHPSS
;
A
#
# COMPACT_ATOMS: atom_id res chain seq x y z
N MET A 1 -60.26 1.66 -1.62
CA MET A 1 -59.65 0.31 -1.71
C MET A 1 -58.90 0.03 -0.41
N SER A 2 -58.99 -1.18 0.13
CA SER A 2 -58.17 -1.53 1.31
C SER A 2 -56.69 -1.68 0.91
N GLN A 3 -55.75 -1.39 1.80
CA GLN A 3 -54.31 -1.54 1.53
C GLN A 3 -53.94 -2.97 1.09
N SER A 4 -54.64 -3.98 1.62
CA SER A 4 -54.50 -5.37 1.19
C SER A 4 -54.88 -5.58 -0.29
N GLN A 5 -55.94 -4.92 -0.78
CA GLN A 5 -56.35 -5.00 -2.19
C GLN A 5 -55.37 -4.28 -3.12
N LEU A 6 -54.78 -3.17 -2.69
CA LEU A 6 -53.74 -2.46 -3.44
C LEU A 6 -52.46 -3.30 -3.57
N LEU A 7 -52.05 -3.96 -2.48
CA LEU A 7 -50.88 -4.82 -2.46
C LEU A 7 -51.05 -6.06 -3.35
N THR A 8 -52.22 -6.71 -3.29
CA THR A 8 -52.52 -7.88 -4.13
C THR A 8 -52.55 -7.50 -5.62
N LYS A 9 -53.08 -6.33 -5.97
CA LYS A 9 -53.06 -5.84 -7.36
C LYS A 9 -51.64 -5.47 -7.82
N ALA A 10 -50.84 -4.84 -6.96
CA ALA A 10 -49.46 -4.49 -7.28
C ALA A 10 -48.56 -5.73 -7.47
N LEU A 11 -48.74 -6.76 -6.63
CA LEU A 11 -48.01 -8.03 -6.76
C LEU A 11 -48.40 -8.78 -8.04
N LYS A 12 -49.69 -8.84 -8.37
CA LYS A 12 -50.18 -9.52 -9.58
C LYS A 12 -49.73 -8.82 -10.87
N ALA A 13 -49.65 -7.48 -10.85
CA ALA A 13 -49.09 -6.71 -11.97
C ALA A 13 -47.58 -6.92 -12.11
N ALA A 14 -46.84 -6.99 -10.99
CA ALA A 14 -45.41 -7.29 -11.01
C ALA A 14 -45.13 -8.71 -11.54
N GLU A 15 -45.95 -9.71 -11.21
CA GLU A 15 -45.84 -11.06 -11.76
C GLU A 15 -46.08 -11.12 -13.27
N LEU A 16 -47.08 -10.39 -13.79
CA LEU A 16 -47.38 -10.33 -15.22
C LEU A 16 -46.30 -9.62 -16.04
N VAL A 17 -45.74 -8.53 -15.52
CA VAL A 17 -44.61 -7.82 -16.16
C VAL A 17 -43.35 -8.69 -16.20
N LEU A 18 -43.16 -9.56 -15.19
CA LEU A 18 -42.01 -10.46 -15.11
C LEU A 18 -42.17 -11.74 -15.95
N ALA A 19 -43.40 -12.11 -16.31
CA ALA A 19 -43.68 -13.24 -17.19
C ALA A 19 -43.71 -12.86 -18.69
N ALA A 20 -43.67 -11.56 -19.00
CA ALA A 20 -43.67 -11.06 -20.36
C ALA A 20 -42.26 -11.18 -20.98
N ASP A 21 -42.14 -12.01 -22.01
CA ASP A 21 -40.89 -12.33 -22.72
C ASP A 21 -40.53 -11.23 -23.75
N THR A 22 -40.62 -9.95 -23.33
CA THR A 22 -40.39 -8.78 -24.19
C THR A 22 -39.50 -7.77 -23.49
N THR A 23 -38.54 -7.19 -24.23
CA THR A 23 -37.65 -6.12 -23.77
C THR A 23 -38.20 -4.73 -24.07
N ASP A 24 -39.41 -4.63 -24.64
CA ASP A 24 -40.01 -3.34 -25.01
C ASP A 24 -40.67 -2.68 -23.79
N THR A 25 -40.00 -1.64 -23.30
CA THR A 25 -40.40 -0.86 -22.12
C THR A 25 -41.76 -0.18 -22.24
N ALA A 26 -42.25 0.10 -23.46
CA ALA A 26 -43.56 0.72 -23.68
C ALA A 26 -44.70 -0.29 -23.55
N GLU A 27 -44.48 -1.52 -23.99
CA GLU A 27 -45.45 -2.61 -23.93
C GLU A 27 -45.63 -3.12 -22.49
N LEU A 28 -44.52 -3.27 -21.75
CA LEU A 28 -44.53 -3.61 -20.32
C LEU A 28 -45.21 -2.53 -19.46
N ALA A 29 -45.09 -1.26 -19.86
CA ALA A 29 -45.74 -0.14 -19.20
C ALA A 29 -47.27 -0.16 -19.36
N ASN A 30 -47.76 -0.47 -20.57
CA ASN A 30 -49.19 -0.58 -20.86
C ASN A 30 -49.83 -1.77 -20.13
N ILE A 31 -49.17 -2.93 -20.10
CA ILE A 31 -49.66 -4.13 -19.37
C ILE A 31 -49.78 -3.85 -17.85
N ALA A 32 -48.82 -3.11 -17.28
CA ALA A 32 -48.83 -2.78 -15.86
C ALA A 32 -49.90 -1.74 -15.48
N GLU A 33 -50.13 -0.76 -16.35
CA GLU A 33 -51.12 0.32 -16.16
C GLU A 33 -52.55 -0.22 -16.29
N ASP A 34 -52.83 -1.07 -17.28
CA ASP A 34 -54.14 -1.68 -17.51
C ASP A 34 -54.60 -2.60 -16.37
N VAL A 35 -53.67 -3.30 -15.71
CA VAL A 35 -54.00 -4.29 -14.67
C VAL A 35 -54.09 -3.67 -13.26
N SER A 36 -53.32 -2.61 -12.98
CA SER A 36 -53.15 -2.10 -11.61
C SER A 36 -53.63 -0.66 -11.39
N GLY A 37 -53.75 0.15 -12.44
CA GLY A 37 -54.03 1.59 -12.32
C GLY A 37 -52.89 2.39 -11.67
N ILE A 38 -51.69 1.80 -11.53
CA ILE A 38 -50.50 2.44 -10.96
C ILE A 38 -49.55 2.78 -12.11
N SER A 39 -49.22 4.07 -12.26
CA SER A 39 -48.36 4.57 -13.34
C SER A 39 -47.04 3.79 -13.45
N ALA A 40 -46.78 3.26 -14.66
CA ALA A 40 -45.62 2.41 -15.02
C ALA A 40 -44.25 3.00 -14.65
N ARG A 41 -44.15 4.33 -14.49
CA ARG A 41 -42.94 5.02 -14.03
C ARG A 41 -42.44 4.57 -12.65
N ARG A 42 -43.32 4.05 -11.79
CA ARG A 42 -42.94 3.54 -10.46
C ARG A 42 -42.31 2.15 -10.47
N ILE A 43 -42.54 1.35 -11.52
CA ILE A 43 -42.05 -0.04 -11.62
C ILE A 43 -40.65 -0.09 -12.24
N LEU A 44 -40.34 0.83 -13.15
CA LEU A 44 -39.06 0.90 -13.87
C LEU A 44 -37.85 1.37 -13.03
N LEU A 45 -38.05 1.88 -11.80
CA LEU A 45 -36.98 2.46 -10.96
C LEU A 45 -36.69 1.69 -9.65
N GLY A 46 -37.09 0.42 -9.59
CA GLY A 46 -37.03 -0.42 -8.40
C GLY A 46 -38.31 -0.33 -7.59
N ILE A 47 -38.69 -1.43 -6.93
CA ILE A 47 -39.94 -1.53 -6.16
C ILE A 47 -39.84 -0.61 -4.94
N ASP A 48 -40.66 0.44 -4.86
CA ASP A 48 -40.71 1.31 -3.70
C ASP A 48 -41.58 0.68 -2.60
N LEU A 49 -40.95 0.23 -1.51
CA LEU A 49 -41.57 -0.38 -0.34
C LEU A 49 -41.67 0.60 0.84
N THR A 50 -41.35 1.87 0.61
CA THR A 50 -41.51 2.95 1.60
C THR A 50 -42.96 2.96 2.10
N ASP A 51 -43.14 3.04 3.42
CA ASP A 51 -44.44 3.06 4.11
C ASP A 51 -45.26 1.76 4.01
N ILE A 52 -44.65 0.64 3.61
CA ILE A 52 -45.27 -0.69 3.62
C ILE A 52 -44.83 -1.49 4.85
N ASP A 53 -45.78 -2.17 5.51
CA ASP A 53 -45.49 -3.15 6.55
C ASP A 53 -45.26 -4.54 5.96
N LEU A 54 -44.04 -5.04 6.14
CA LEU A 54 -43.59 -6.35 5.68
C LEU A 54 -43.11 -7.23 6.83
N THR A 55 -43.46 -6.87 8.08
CA THR A 55 -43.19 -7.73 9.22
C THR A 55 -43.84 -9.10 9.04
N GLN A 56 -43.09 -10.16 9.37
CA GLN A 56 -43.50 -11.57 9.26
C GLN A 56 -43.74 -12.09 7.83
N ARG A 57 -43.43 -11.32 6.77
CA ARG A 57 -43.54 -11.79 5.38
C ARG A 57 -42.20 -12.31 4.86
N ASP A 58 -42.25 -13.35 4.02
CA ASP A 58 -41.09 -13.75 3.23
C ASP A 58 -40.86 -12.76 2.09
N ILE A 59 -39.71 -12.09 2.15
CA ILE A 59 -39.31 -11.03 1.24
C ILE A 59 -38.08 -11.42 0.41
N SER A 60 -37.67 -12.69 0.44
CA SER A 60 -36.44 -13.16 -0.21
C SER A 60 -36.44 -12.83 -1.71
N HIS A 61 -37.60 -12.95 -2.36
CA HIS A 61 -37.80 -12.59 -3.77
C HIS A 61 -37.73 -11.09 -4.08
N LEU A 62 -37.79 -10.20 -3.08
CA LEU A 62 -37.67 -8.74 -3.24
C LEU A 62 -36.21 -8.25 -3.08
N LEU A 63 -35.35 -9.06 -2.44
CA LEU A 63 -33.94 -8.71 -2.22
C LEU A 63 -33.18 -8.57 -3.54
N ASP A 64 -33.50 -9.40 -4.53
CA ASP A 64 -32.85 -9.38 -5.85
C ASP A 64 -33.42 -8.30 -6.79
N LYS A 65 -34.57 -7.70 -6.41
CA LYS A 65 -35.35 -6.76 -7.24
C LYS A 65 -35.08 -5.28 -6.91
N GLN A 66 -34.01 -4.98 -6.19
CA GLN A 66 -33.53 -3.62 -5.91
C GLN A 66 -34.61 -2.68 -5.31
N ALA A 67 -35.38 -3.20 -4.37
CA ALA A 67 -36.45 -2.44 -3.74
C ALA A 67 -35.92 -1.34 -2.80
N LYS A 68 -36.59 -0.18 -2.76
CA LYS A 68 -36.33 0.89 -1.77
C LYS A 68 -37.14 0.61 -0.51
N TYR A 69 -36.51 0.52 0.66
CA TYR A 69 -37.17 0.04 1.89
C TYR A 69 -36.87 0.91 3.13
N HIS A 70 -36.33 2.13 2.95
CA HIS A 70 -35.75 2.93 4.02
C HIS A 70 -36.75 3.25 5.15
N ASN A 71 -38.01 3.51 4.79
CA ASN A 71 -39.12 3.76 5.73
C ASN A 71 -40.11 2.58 5.83
N ALA A 72 -39.77 1.39 5.33
CA ALA A 72 -40.61 0.21 5.48
C ALA A 72 -40.61 -0.28 6.94
N ILE A 73 -41.76 -0.77 7.42
CA ILE A 73 -41.86 -1.44 8.72
C ILE A 73 -41.40 -2.89 8.52
N ILE A 74 -40.16 -3.19 8.93
CA ILE A 74 -39.48 -4.48 8.72
C ILE A 74 -38.68 -4.89 9.97
N SER A 75 -38.44 -6.19 10.12
CA SER A 75 -37.61 -6.71 11.21
C SER A 75 -36.14 -6.28 11.08
N SER A 76 -35.39 -6.32 12.19
CA SER A 76 -33.95 -6.01 12.19
C SER A 76 -33.14 -6.93 11.26
N GLU A 77 -33.55 -8.19 11.13
CA GLU A 77 -32.92 -9.16 10.23
C GLU A 77 -33.23 -8.85 8.75
N GLN A 78 -34.49 -8.56 8.43
CA GLN A 78 -34.90 -8.13 7.08
C GLN A 78 -34.15 -6.87 6.66
N ARG A 79 -33.99 -5.89 7.57
CA ARG A 79 -33.20 -4.66 7.34
C ARG A 79 -31.73 -4.97 7.04
N LYS A 80 -31.09 -5.89 7.78
CA LYS A 80 -29.71 -6.33 7.49
C LYS A 80 -29.60 -6.99 6.11
N ARG A 81 -30.59 -7.80 5.71
CA ARG A 81 -30.60 -8.47 4.39
C ARG A 81 -30.72 -7.47 3.24
N PHE A 82 -31.63 -6.50 3.34
CA PHE A 82 -31.75 -5.45 2.33
C PHE A 82 -30.49 -4.56 2.24
N GLN A 83 -29.90 -4.17 3.39
CA GLN A 83 -28.64 -3.41 3.38
C GLN A 83 -27.49 -4.18 2.73
N ARG A 84 -27.42 -5.51 2.93
CA ARG A 84 -26.46 -6.37 2.23
C ARG A 84 -26.74 -6.42 0.73
N SER A 85 -28.00 -6.54 0.32
CA SER A 85 -28.39 -6.52 -1.11
C SER A 85 -28.02 -5.18 -1.76
N GLU A 86 -28.33 -4.04 -1.13
CA GLU A 86 -27.95 -2.72 -1.66
C GLU A 86 -26.44 -2.54 -1.79
N ARG A 87 -25.67 -3.00 -0.79
CA ARG A 87 -24.19 -3.00 -0.86
C ARG A 87 -23.70 -3.87 -2.01
N ASN A 88 -24.29 -5.05 -2.20
CA ASN A 88 -23.93 -5.95 -3.30
C ASN A 88 -24.31 -5.36 -4.66
N GLY A 89 -25.51 -4.79 -4.81
CA GLY A 89 -25.94 -4.10 -6.03
C GLY A 89 -25.09 -2.87 -6.36
N SER A 90 -24.66 -2.12 -5.35
CA SER A 90 -23.75 -0.97 -5.53
C SER A 90 -22.35 -1.42 -5.96
N ARG A 91 -21.82 -2.49 -5.34
CA ARG A 91 -20.56 -3.13 -5.77
C ARG A 91 -20.67 -3.65 -7.21
N ARG A 92 -21.78 -4.30 -7.56
CA ARG A 92 -22.05 -4.79 -8.91
C ARG A 92 -22.01 -3.67 -9.95
N ARG A 93 -22.75 -2.57 -9.71
CA ARG A 93 -22.73 -1.38 -10.59
C ARG A 93 -21.33 -0.79 -10.75
N LEU A 94 -20.57 -0.71 -9.67
CA LEU A 94 -19.19 -0.23 -9.72
C LEU A 94 -18.30 -1.15 -10.57
N ARG A 95 -18.46 -2.47 -10.45
CA ARG A 95 -17.70 -3.45 -11.27
C ARG A 95 -18.04 -3.33 -12.75
N ILE A 96 -19.31 -3.19 -13.11
CA ILE A 96 -19.74 -2.93 -14.49
C ILE A 96 -19.11 -1.64 -15.03
N LYS A 97 -19.13 -0.57 -14.23
CA LYS A 97 -18.50 0.71 -14.61
C LYS A 97 -17.00 0.54 -14.85
N ILE A 98 -16.28 -0.17 -13.97
CA ILE A 98 -14.85 -0.45 -14.12
C ILE A 98 -14.58 -1.28 -15.38
N LYS A 99 -15.37 -2.33 -15.63
CA LYS A 99 -15.28 -3.14 -16.84
C LYS A 99 -15.42 -2.29 -18.10
N ASN A 100 -16.47 -1.47 -18.17
CA ASN A 100 -16.73 -0.61 -19.33
C ASN A 100 -15.62 0.44 -19.53
N LEU A 101 -15.10 1.00 -18.44
CA LEU A 101 -13.97 1.94 -18.51
C LEU A 101 -12.70 1.27 -19.05
N ARG A 102 -12.38 0.05 -18.61
CA ARG A 102 -11.24 -0.72 -19.14
C ARG A 102 -11.42 -1.05 -20.63
N ALA A 103 -12.61 -1.49 -21.03
CA ALA A 103 -12.93 -1.75 -22.42
C ALA A 103 -12.83 -0.48 -23.28
N ALA A 104 -13.24 0.68 -22.76
CA ALA A 104 -13.10 1.96 -23.45
C ALA A 104 -11.63 2.36 -23.63
N ILE A 105 -10.79 2.23 -22.59
CA ILE A 105 -9.35 2.50 -22.68
C ILE A 105 -8.68 1.63 -23.75
N ILE A 106 -9.05 0.34 -23.83
CA ILE A 106 -8.49 -0.57 -24.85
C ILE A 106 -9.01 -0.23 -26.24
N THR A 107 -10.27 0.20 -26.35
CA THR A 107 -10.85 0.60 -27.63
C THR A 107 -10.13 1.84 -28.18
N GLU A 108 -9.97 2.87 -27.35
CA GLU A 108 -9.18 4.08 -27.64
C GLU A 108 -7.77 3.70 -28.10
N PHE A 109 -7.07 2.85 -27.34
CA PHE A 109 -5.72 2.39 -27.71
C PHE A 109 -5.65 1.74 -29.10
N VAL A 110 -6.62 0.88 -29.43
CA VAL A 110 -6.63 0.19 -30.74
C VAL A 110 -6.95 1.17 -31.86
N GLU A 111 -7.84 2.12 -31.64
CA GLU A 111 -8.19 3.16 -32.62
C GLU A 111 -6.99 4.07 -32.91
N ASP A 112 -6.31 4.54 -31.86
CA ASP A 112 -5.08 5.34 -31.99
C ASP A 112 -3.98 4.58 -32.76
N TYR A 113 -3.83 3.29 -32.47
CA TYR A 113 -2.87 2.42 -33.15
C TYR A 113 -3.20 2.20 -34.63
N GLU A 114 -4.48 1.99 -34.93
CA GLU A 114 -4.98 1.82 -36.30
C GLU A 114 -4.74 3.09 -37.13
N GLU A 115 -5.01 4.27 -36.54
CA GLU A 115 -4.73 5.56 -37.17
C GLU A 115 -3.23 5.80 -37.37
N ALA A 116 -2.38 5.44 -36.39
CA ALA A 116 -0.93 5.58 -36.52
C ALA A 116 -0.36 4.74 -37.65
N ILE A 117 -0.78 3.47 -37.79
CA ILE A 117 -0.29 2.58 -38.86
C ILE A 117 -0.73 3.04 -40.25
N LEU A 118 -1.93 3.62 -40.38
CA LEU A 118 -2.39 4.13 -41.68
C LEU A 118 -1.54 5.30 -42.20
N ASN A 119 -0.86 6.00 -41.30
CA ASN A 119 -0.05 7.19 -41.60
C ASN A 119 1.46 6.90 -41.75
N GLU A 120 1.91 5.66 -41.49
CA GLU A 120 3.32 5.26 -41.57
C GLU A 120 3.56 4.13 -42.60
N PRO A 121 4.77 4.02 -43.19
CA PRO A 121 5.10 2.91 -44.07
C PRO A 121 5.00 1.58 -43.30
N VAL A 122 4.27 0.62 -43.87
CA VAL A 122 3.96 -0.71 -43.28
C VAL A 122 5.19 -1.32 -42.60
N ILE A 123 5.24 -1.22 -41.27
CA ILE A 123 6.28 -1.87 -40.47
C ILE A 123 5.97 -3.37 -40.48
N THR A 124 6.76 -4.13 -41.22
CA THR A 124 6.67 -5.59 -41.25
C THR A 124 6.89 -6.15 -39.84
N GLY A 125 5.95 -6.97 -39.34
CA GLY A 125 6.07 -7.62 -38.04
C GLY A 125 5.23 -7.02 -36.91
N LEU A 126 4.30 -6.12 -37.21
CA LEU A 126 3.29 -5.64 -36.27
C LEU A 126 1.94 -6.38 -36.42
N PRO A 127 1.17 -6.55 -35.33
CA PRO A 127 -0.19 -7.09 -35.40
C PRO A 127 -1.15 -6.08 -36.06
N HIS A 128 -2.12 -6.59 -36.83
CA HIS A 128 -3.21 -5.76 -37.34
C HIS A 128 -4.19 -5.36 -36.23
N ALA A 129 -4.93 -4.26 -36.43
CA ALA A 129 -5.91 -3.76 -35.46
C ALA A 129 -6.94 -4.82 -35.01
N HIS A 130 -7.43 -5.66 -35.94
CA HIS A 130 -8.36 -6.74 -35.59
C HIS A 130 -7.74 -7.79 -34.65
N GLN A 131 -6.43 -8.05 -34.77
CA GLN A 131 -5.70 -8.96 -33.88
C GLN A 131 -5.55 -8.34 -32.48
N LEU A 132 -5.27 -7.03 -32.41
CA LEU A 132 -5.27 -6.31 -31.13
C LEU A 132 -6.64 -6.39 -30.43
N ARG A 133 -7.74 -6.21 -31.16
CA ARG A 133 -9.10 -6.35 -30.60
C ARG A 133 -9.35 -7.76 -30.08
N ALA A 134 -8.95 -8.78 -30.84
CA ALA A 134 -9.10 -10.17 -30.43
C ALA A 134 -8.32 -10.51 -29.16
N ILE A 135 -7.08 -10.01 -29.02
CA ILE A 135 -6.23 -10.31 -27.86
C ILE A 135 -6.63 -9.48 -26.63
N LEU A 136 -6.89 -8.18 -26.79
CA LEU A 136 -7.08 -7.24 -25.67
C LEU A 136 -8.55 -7.06 -25.28
N LEU A 137 -9.45 -6.95 -26.26
CA LEU A 137 -10.82 -6.45 -26.03
C LEU A 137 -11.85 -7.57 -25.91
N GLU A 138 -11.78 -8.58 -26.79
CA GLU A 138 -12.73 -9.70 -26.79
C GLU A 138 -12.76 -10.48 -25.47
N PRO A 139 -11.63 -10.76 -24.79
CA PRO A 139 -11.67 -11.43 -23.49
C PRO A 139 -12.49 -10.65 -22.46
N ILE A 140 -12.35 -9.32 -22.43
CA ILE A 140 -13.13 -8.47 -21.51
C ILE A 140 -14.61 -8.48 -21.87
N ARG A 141 -14.96 -8.44 -23.16
CA ARG A 141 -16.36 -8.46 -23.60
C ARG A 141 -17.04 -9.79 -23.33
N ASN A 142 -16.37 -10.89 -23.66
CA ASN A 142 -16.97 -12.23 -23.76
C ASN A 142 -16.77 -13.11 -22.52
N LYS A 143 -15.60 -13.05 -21.87
CA LYS A 143 -15.24 -13.98 -20.77
C LYS A 143 -15.60 -13.43 -19.39
N TYR A 144 -15.53 -12.11 -19.22
CA TYR A 144 -15.81 -11.48 -17.94
C TYR A 144 -17.28 -11.08 -17.84
N ASN A 145 -18.07 -11.87 -17.13
CA ASN A 145 -19.42 -11.47 -16.72
C ASN A 145 -19.38 -10.09 -16.03
N ALA A 146 -20.50 -9.36 -16.07
CA ALA A 146 -20.68 -8.01 -15.51
C ALA A 146 -20.12 -7.81 -14.08
N ASP A 147 -19.95 -8.90 -13.33
CA ASP A 147 -19.66 -8.91 -11.90
C ASP A 147 -18.26 -9.43 -11.55
N ALA A 148 -17.47 -9.86 -12.54
CA ALA A 148 -16.13 -10.45 -12.34
C ALA A 148 -15.01 -9.41 -12.47
N PHE A 149 -14.03 -9.46 -11.57
CA PHE A 149 -12.79 -8.68 -11.71
C PHE A 149 -11.92 -9.30 -12.80
N LEU A 150 -11.14 -8.45 -13.48
CA LEU A 150 -10.05 -8.89 -14.33
C LEU A 150 -9.13 -9.79 -13.50
N ASN A 151 -8.89 -11.01 -13.97
CA ASN A 151 -8.08 -11.99 -13.26
C ASN A 151 -6.72 -12.18 -13.96
N ILE A 152 -5.86 -12.98 -13.33
CA ILE A 152 -4.49 -13.25 -13.81
C ILE A 152 -4.52 -13.88 -15.21
N ASP A 153 -5.49 -14.75 -15.51
CA ASP A 153 -5.63 -15.36 -16.83
C ASP A 153 -5.73 -14.31 -17.94
N TYR A 154 -6.33 -13.14 -17.70
CA TYR A 154 -6.34 -12.10 -18.72
C TYR A 154 -4.93 -11.66 -19.09
N THR A 155 -4.09 -11.36 -18.10
CA THR A 155 -2.72 -10.89 -18.33
C THR A 155 -1.90 -11.98 -19.02
N ILE A 156 -2.05 -13.24 -18.59
CA ILE A 156 -1.41 -14.40 -19.23
C ILE A 156 -1.82 -14.49 -20.70
N ASN A 157 -3.12 -14.54 -21.00
CA ASN A 157 -3.62 -14.68 -22.37
C ASN A 157 -3.19 -13.50 -23.27
N VAL A 158 -3.08 -12.28 -22.70
CA VAL A 158 -2.58 -11.13 -23.45
C VAL A 158 -1.11 -11.31 -23.80
N LEU A 159 -0.26 -11.68 -22.83
CA LEU A 159 1.17 -11.90 -23.10
C LEU A 159 1.39 -13.06 -24.07
N GLU A 160 0.75 -14.20 -23.84
CA GLU A 160 0.80 -15.36 -24.74
C GLU A 160 0.30 -15.02 -26.15
N GLY A 161 -0.80 -14.25 -26.22
CA GLY A 161 -1.36 -13.76 -27.47
C GLY A 161 -0.36 -12.92 -28.27
N PHE A 162 0.51 -12.16 -27.60
CA PHE A 162 1.50 -11.32 -28.27
C PHE A 162 2.83 -12.03 -28.61
N LEU A 163 3.11 -13.22 -28.07
CA LEU A 163 4.36 -13.96 -28.34
C LEU A 163 4.75 -14.10 -29.83
N PRO A 164 3.83 -14.31 -30.78
CA PRO A 164 4.19 -14.41 -32.20
C PRO A 164 4.93 -13.19 -32.74
N TRP A 165 4.72 -12.02 -32.14
CA TRP A 165 5.37 -10.76 -32.52
C TRP A 165 6.56 -10.39 -31.62
N ALA A 166 6.75 -11.08 -30.49
CA ALA A 166 7.84 -10.78 -29.55
C ALA A 166 9.21 -10.91 -30.25
N LYS A 167 9.38 -11.97 -31.06
CA LYS A 167 10.61 -12.24 -31.84
C LYS A 167 11.12 -11.08 -32.72
N TYR A 168 10.30 -10.08 -33.02
CA TYR A 168 10.69 -8.90 -33.79
C TYR A 168 11.37 -7.81 -32.94
N GLY A 169 11.42 -7.95 -31.61
CA GLY A 169 12.16 -7.05 -30.72
C GLY A 169 11.63 -5.61 -30.72
N LEU A 170 10.32 -5.42 -30.94
CA LEU A 170 9.69 -4.11 -31.10
C LEU A 170 9.45 -3.41 -29.75
N THR A 171 10.51 -2.93 -29.11
CA THR A 171 10.48 -2.39 -27.75
C THR A 171 9.45 -1.27 -27.56
N ASP A 172 9.31 -0.34 -28.51
CA ASP A 172 8.36 0.78 -28.39
C ASP A 172 6.90 0.29 -28.37
N PHE A 173 6.57 -0.65 -29.26
CA PHE A 173 5.25 -1.28 -29.31
C PHE A 173 4.94 -2.03 -28.00
N TYR A 174 5.88 -2.84 -27.50
CA TYR A 174 5.68 -3.54 -26.24
C TYR A 174 5.63 -2.60 -25.03
N GLY A 175 6.33 -1.47 -25.10
CA GLY A 175 6.23 -0.40 -24.10
C GLY A 175 4.80 0.13 -24.02
N GLU A 176 4.16 0.37 -25.15
CA GLU A 176 2.75 0.79 -25.19
C GLU A 176 1.78 -0.29 -24.68
N ILE A 177 2.01 -1.57 -25.01
CA ILE A 177 1.22 -2.68 -24.47
C ILE A 177 1.36 -2.76 -22.94
N PHE A 178 2.56 -2.63 -22.39
CA PHE A 178 2.80 -2.72 -20.95
C PHE A 178 2.23 -1.51 -20.20
N ARG A 179 2.30 -0.30 -20.81
CA ARG A 179 1.57 0.90 -20.34
C ARG A 179 0.06 0.69 -20.34
N LEU A 180 -0.51 0.06 -21.37
CA LEU A 180 -1.93 -0.26 -21.44
C LEU A 180 -2.32 -1.21 -20.30
N LEU A 181 -1.57 -2.30 -20.10
CA LEU A 181 -1.78 -3.24 -18.99
C LEU A 181 -1.72 -2.53 -17.63
N SER A 182 -0.83 -1.55 -17.47
CA SER A 182 -0.76 -0.67 -16.30
C SER A 182 -2.02 0.19 -16.13
N ARG A 183 -2.47 0.88 -17.19
CA ARG A 183 -3.66 1.77 -17.18
C ARG A 183 -4.92 1.01 -16.79
N ILE A 184 -5.09 -0.23 -17.27
CA ILE A 184 -6.24 -1.06 -16.93
C ILE A 184 -6.07 -1.80 -15.58
N GLN A 185 -4.91 -1.67 -14.93
CA GLN A 185 -4.54 -2.38 -13.71
C GLN A 185 -4.69 -3.90 -13.88
N ALA A 186 -4.05 -4.43 -14.91
CA ALA A 186 -3.97 -5.86 -15.16
C ALA A 186 -3.25 -6.55 -13.99
N PRO A 187 -3.82 -7.63 -13.42
CA PRO A 187 -3.20 -8.32 -12.30
C PRO A 187 -1.95 -9.08 -12.74
N VAL A 188 -0.97 -9.15 -11.84
CA VAL A 188 0.31 -9.82 -12.07
C VAL A 188 0.58 -10.75 -10.88
N ASN A 189 1.12 -11.93 -11.17
CA ASN A 189 1.59 -12.89 -10.19
C ASN A 189 2.88 -13.57 -10.69
N SER A 190 3.28 -14.66 -10.03
CA SER A 190 4.42 -15.50 -10.43
C SER A 190 4.31 -16.07 -11.84
N ASP A 191 3.11 -16.42 -12.33
CA ASP A 191 2.94 -17.04 -13.65
C ASP A 191 3.20 -16.02 -14.77
N VAL A 192 2.71 -14.80 -14.60
CA VAL A 192 3.02 -13.66 -15.48
C VAL A 192 4.54 -13.40 -15.50
N VAL A 193 5.16 -13.42 -14.32
CA VAL A 193 6.62 -13.27 -14.20
C VAL A 193 7.38 -14.39 -14.95
N ASN A 194 6.91 -15.64 -14.87
CA ASN A 194 7.53 -16.76 -15.58
C ASN A 194 7.46 -16.56 -17.09
N ILE A 195 6.31 -16.12 -17.64
CA ILE A 195 6.19 -15.81 -19.07
C ILE A 195 7.16 -14.70 -19.47
N LEU A 196 7.25 -13.63 -18.67
CA LEU A 196 8.21 -12.55 -18.93
C LEU A 196 9.66 -13.05 -18.91
N ASN A 197 9.99 -14.01 -18.06
CA ASN A 197 11.33 -14.60 -17.96
C ASN A 197 11.66 -15.58 -19.09
N GLU A 198 10.74 -16.50 -19.39
CA GLU A 198 11.01 -17.61 -20.30
C GLU A 198 10.85 -17.20 -21.75
N GLU A 199 9.92 -16.29 -22.04
CA GLU A 199 9.56 -15.95 -23.42
C GLU A 199 10.02 -14.54 -23.83
N TYR A 200 9.90 -13.55 -22.94
CA TYR A 200 10.23 -12.16 -23.28
C TYR A 200 11.69 -11.82 -23.02
N PHE A 201 12.27 -12.28 -21.91
CA PHE A 201 13.68 -11.97 -21.59
C PHE A 201 14.67 -12.44 -22.65
N PRO A 202 14.55 -13.63 -23.28
CA PRO A 202 15.47 -14.04 -24.35
C PRO A 202 15.46 -13.11 -25.57
N VAL A 203 14.36 -12.39 -25.79
CA VAL A 203 14.20 -11.43 -26.89
C VAL A 203 14.69 -10.05 -26.49
N PHE A 204 14.22 -9.52 -25.37
CA PHE A 204 14.43 -8.12 -24.99
C PHE A 204 15.66 -7.89 -24.10
N GLY A 205 16.22 -8.94 -23.48
CA GLY A 205 17.36 -8.83 -22.58
C GLY A 205 17.13 -7.79 -21.47
N GLU A 206 18.11 -6.89 -21.27
CA GLU A 206 18.01 -5.83 -20.26
C GLU A 206 16.92 -4.79 -20.53
N SER A 207 16.52 -4.60 -21.79
CA SER A 207 15.44 -3.67 -22.15
C SER A 207 14.09 -4.14 -21.60
N LEU A 208 13.96 -5.41 -21.21
CA LEU A 208 12.78 -5.89 -20.50
C LEU A 208 12.55 -5.12 -19.18
N GLY A 209 13.61 -4.64 -18.54
CA GLY A 209 13.51 -3.82 -17.32
C GLY A 209 12.78 -2.51 -17.56
N ASP A 210 13.06 -1.86 -18.68
CA ASP A 210 12.40 -0.61 -19.08
C ASP A 210 10.92 -0.87 -19.43
N LEU A 211 10.62 -2.00 -20.07
CA LEU A 211 9.23 -2.43 -20.32
C LEU A 211 8.48 -2.67 -19.01
N ILE A 212 9.05 -3.48 -18.11
CA ILE A 212 8.55 -3.77 -16.75
C ILE A 212 8.29 -2.48 -15.96
N ALA A 213 9.15 -1.49 -16.11
CA ALA A 213 9.02 -0.20 -15.44
C ALA A 213 7.77 0.58 -15.89
N THR A 214 7.25 0.33 -17.09
CA THR A 214 6.00 0.93 -17.56
C THR A 214 4.74 0.24 -17.02
N MET A 215 4.85 -0.97 -16.47
CA MET A 215 3.75 -1.69 -15.83
C MET A 215 3.41 -1.12 -14.44
N HIS A 216 2.23 -1.45 -13.93
CA HIS A 216 1.85 -1.09 -12.57
C HIS A 216 2.79 -1.80 -11.56
N PRO A 217 3.29 -1.10 -10.53
CA PRO A 217 4.15 -1.70 -9.53
C PRO A 217 3.43 -2.83 -8.79
N THR A 218 4.01 -4.03 -8.79
CA THR A 218 3.56 -5.16 -7.99
C THR A 218 4.76 -5.79 -7.27
N PRO A 219 4.55 -6.41 -6.10
CA PRO A 219 5.62 -7.13 -5.41
C PRO A 219 6.35 -8.11 -6.34
N GLU A 220 5.59 -8.97 -7.02
CA GLU A 220 6.09 -10.09 -7.81
C GLU A 220 7.00 -9.61 -8.93
N LEU A 221 6.58 -8.57 -9.64
CA LEU A 221 7.26 -8.06 -10.82
C LEU A 221 8.54 -7.28 -10.47
N ASP A 222 8.49 -6.46 -9.42
CA ASP A 222 9.66 -5.70 -8.96
C ASP A 222 10.70 -6.61 -8.28
N ILE A 223 10.26 -7.56 -7.43
CA ILE A 223 11.13 -8.57 -6.81
C ILE A 223 11.81 -9.42 -7.88
N TYR A 224 11.04 -9.87 -8.89
CA TYR A 224 11.56 -10.67 -9.98
C TYR A 224 12.71 -9.97 -10.71
N TRP A 225 12.47 -8.74 -11.18
CA TRP A 225 13.46 -8.00 -11.95
C TRP A 225 14.71 -7.71 -11.12
N ILE A 226 14.51 -7.21 -9.89
CA ILE A 226 15.62 -6.76 -9.04
C ILE A 226 16.46 -7.94 -8.52
N LEU A 227 15.82 -9.04 -8.12
CA LEU A 227 16.49 -10.13 -7.38
C LEU A 227 16.51 -11.47 -8.11
N ASN A 228 15.39 -11.91 -8.70
CA ASN A 228 15.21 -13.32 -9.04
C ASN A 228 15.53 -13.71 -10.49
N LEU A 229 15.78 -12.75 -11.39
CA LEU A 229 16.17 -13.04 -12.80
C LEU A 229 17.32 -14.06 -12.92
N LEU A 230 18.26 -14.07 -11.96
CA LEU A 230 19.42 -14.98 -11.95
C LEU A 230 19.17 -16.32 -11.26
N LYS A 231 18.23 -16.38 -10.31
CA LYS A 231 17.88 -17.62 -9.60
C LYS A 231 17.12 -18.58 -10.54
N HIS A 232 16.44 -18.08 -11.57
CA HIS A 232 15.73 -18.89 -12.55
C HIS A 232 16.60 -19.41 -13.70
N GLN A 233 17.65 -18.69 -14.10
CA GLN A 233 18.54 -19.14 -15.19
C GLN A 233 19.54 -20.22 -14.75
N THR A 234 19.89 -20.29 -13.46
CA THR A 234 20.78 -21.34 -12.92
C THR A 234 20.12 -22.72 -12.84
N ARG A 235 18.80 -22.81 -13.04
CA ARG A 235 18.05 -24.09 -13.09
C ARG A 235 17.76 -24.58 -14.51
N SER A 236 17.82 -23.70 -15.51
CA SER A 236 17.59 -24.06 -16.90
C SER A 236 18.93 -24.18 -17.61
N SER A 237 19.39 -25.41 -17.79
CA SER A 237 20.52 -25.77 -18.63
C SER A 237 20.27 -25.35 -20.09
N VAL A 238 20.56 -24.09 -20.41
CA VAL A 238 20.50 -23.57 -21.78
C VAL A 238 21.92 -23.47 -22.32
N SER A 239 22.11 -24.24 -23.40
CA SER A 239 23.30 -24.49 -24.18
C SER A 239 24.19 -23.27 -24.42
N GLU A 240 25.49 -23.41 -24.14
CA GLU A 240 26.57 -22.41 -24.18
C GLU A 240 26.90 -21.82 -25.57
N LEU A 241 26.04 -21.93 -26.58
CA LEU A 241 26.43 -21.71 -27.97
C LEU A 241 26.04 -20.37 -28.60
N PHE A 242 25.28 -19.52 -27.92
CA PHE A 242 25.01 -18.16 -28.40
C PHE A 242 24.92 -17.19 -27.24
N LEU A 243 25.94 -16.34 -27.05
CA LEU A 243 25.82 -14.87 -26.94
C LEU A 243 27.03 -14.25 -26.22
N PRO A 244 27.41 -13.00 -26.57
CA PRO A 244 28.22 -12.11 -25.73
C PRO A 244 27.48 -11.64 -24.44
N ALA A 245 26.42 -12.34 -24.01
CA ALA A 245 25.52 -11.99 -22.92
C ALA A 245 26.06 -12.31 -21.52
N TYR A 246 27.26 -12.88 -21.42
CA TYR A 246 27.85 -13.31 -20.14
C TYR A 246 28.21 -12.13 -19.22
N THR A 247 28.46 -10.94 -19.75
CA THR A 247 28.74 -9.71 -18.97
C THR A 247 27.48 -9.00 -18.44
N VAL A 248 26.31 -9.30 -19.01
CA VAL A 248 25.02 -8.62 -18.74
C VAL A 248 24.28 -9.25 -17.54
N LEU A 249 24.59 -10.51 -17.24
CA LEU A 249 23.93 -11.30 -16.19
C LEU A 249 24.47 -11.08 -14.76
N GLN A 250 25.33 -10.08 -14.53
CA GLN A 250 25.80 -9.68 -13.20
C GLN A 250 25.36 -8.28 -12.78
N ALA A 251 24.34 -7.71 -13.44
CA ALA A 251 23.81 -6.42 -13.04
C ALA A 251 23.39 -6.44 -11.55
N GLU A 252 24.11 -5.66 -10.73
CA GLU A 252 23.86 -5.51 -9.30
C GLU A 252 22.38 -5.13 -9.08
N PRO A 253 21.69 -5.63 -8.03
CA PRO A 253 20.29 -5.27 -7.74
C PRO A 253 20.02 -3.76 -7.80
N THR A 254 21.00 -2.96 -7.41
CA THR A 254 21.00 -1.49 -7.52
C THR A 254 20.80 -0.98 -8.95
N TYR A 255 21.46 -1.58 -9.95
CA TYR A 255 21.30 -1.18 -11.35
C TYR A 255 19.89 -1.47 -11.86
N ARG A 256 19.37 -2.67 -11.61
CA ARG A 256 18.03 -3.08 -12.05
C ARG A 256 16.93 -2.28 -11.37
N ALA A 257 17.10 -1.98 -10.09
CA ALA A 257 16.19 -1.11 -9.37
C ALA A 257 16.19 0.32 -9.94
N ARG A 258 17.34 0.84 -10.40
CA ARG A 258 17.40 2.16 -11.05
C ARG A 258 16.63 2.22 -12.35
N GLN A 259 16.66 1.15 -13.16
CA GLN A 259 15.87 1.09 -14.39
C GLN A 259 14.37 1.30 -14.09
N ILE A 260 13.83 0.53 -13.15
CA ILE A 260 12.43 0.70 -12.71
C ILE A 260 12.20 2.10 -12.12
N SER A 261 13.09 2.52 -11.22
CA SER A 261 12.98 3.78 -10.48
C SER A 261 13.03 5.02 -11.37
N SER A 262 13.59 4.93 -12.58
CA SER A 262 13.67 6.03 -13.53
C SER A 262 12.29 6.41 -14.10
N ILE A 263 11.35 5.45 -14.12
CA ILE A 263 10.03 5.61 -14.71
C ILE A 263 8.95 5.66 -13.61
N ARG A 264 9.07 4.83 -12.56
CA ARG A 264 8.08 4.79 -11.47
C ARG A 264 8.68 4.42 -10.11
N PRO A 265 7.99 4.74 -9.00
CA PRO A 265 8.38 4.22 -7.69
C PRO A 265 8.33 2.68 -7.64
N ILE A 266 9.33 2.09 -7.00
CA ILE A 266 9.42 0.64 -6.74
C ILE A 266 8.43 0.24 -5.64
N HIS A 267 7.84 -0.94 -5.79
CA HIS A 267 6.97 -1.54 -4.80
C HIS A 267 7.74 -1.84 -3.50
N ILE A 268 7.11 -1.50 -2.36
CA ILE A 268 7.78 -1.54 -1.05
C ILE A 268 8.27 -2.93 -0.66
N ALA A 269 7.54 -3.98 -1.03
CA ALA A 269 7.94 -5.36 -0.79
C ALA A 269 9.27 -5.71 -1.47
N ALA A 270 9.51 -5.20 -2.68
CA ALA A 270 10.77 -5.41 -3.40
C ALA A 270 11.93 -4.66 -2.74
N ILE A 271 11.68 -3.46 -2.19
CA ILE A 271 12.66 -2.75 -1.36
C ILE A 271 13.00 -3.58 -0.13
N GLU A 272 12.00 -4.06 0.60
CA GLU A 272 12.17 -4.86 1.80
C GLU A 272 12.99 -6.14 1.55
N GLU A 273 12.64 -6.91 0.51
CA GLU A 273 13.35 -8.15 0.16
C GLU A 273 14.77 -7.88 -0.35
N THR A 274 14.96 -6.80 -1.11
CA THR A 274 16.30 -6.42 -1.58
C THR A 274 17.20 -6.05 -0.42
N LEU A 275 16.67 -5.35 0.59
CA LEU A 275 17.44 -5.03 1.80
C LEU A 275 17.82 -6.28 2.59
N ASP A 276 16.96 -7.31 2.63
CA ASP A 276 17.25 -8.58 3.29
C ASP A 276 18.36 -9.38 2.56
N GLU A 277 18.45 -9.26 1.23
CA GLU A 277 19.48 -9.93 0.40
C GLU A 277 20.80 -9.15 0.33
N LEU A 278 20.78 -7.83 0.50
CA LEU A 278 21.99 -6.99 0.48
C LEU A 278 22.78 -7.14 1.79
N GLY A 279 23.64 -8.16 1.86
CA GLY A 279 24.48 -8.43 3.04
C GLY A 279 25.59 -7.42 3.37
N ASN A 280 25.64 -6.24 2.74
CA ASN A 280 26.64 -5.21 3.01
C ASN A 280 26.02 -3.80 3.10
N TYR A 281 26.30 -3.11 4.20
CA TYR A 281 25.83 -1.75 4.48
C TYR A 281 26.16 -0.73 3.37
N SER A 282 27.33 -0.81 2.73
CA SER A 282 27.67 0.12 1.64
C SER A 282 26.76 -0.07 0.42
N LYS A 283 26.38 -1.32 0.12
CA LYS A 283 25.43 -1.64 -0.95
C LYS A 283 24.02 -1.20 -0.59
N ILE A 284 23.59 -1.41 0.65
CA ILE A 284 22.31 -0.93 1.17
C ILE A 284 22.17 0.58 0.99
N ILE A 285 23.18 1.35 1.40
CA ILE A 285 23.17 2.82 1.28
C ILE A 285 23.09 3.19 -0.21
N LYS A 286 24.00 2.67 -1.04
CA LYS A 286 24.00 2.94 -2.49
C LYS A 286 22.66 2.59 -3.15
N PHE A 287 22.03 1.51 -2.71
CA PHE A 287 20.71 1.09 -3.16
C PHE A 287 19.67 2.15 -2.79
N LEU A 288 19.48 2.42 -1.49
CA LEU A 288 18.49 3.37 -0.98
C LEU A 288 18.61 4.77 -1.56
N GLU A 289 19.84 5.26 -1.79
CA GLU A 289 20.07 6.59 -2.36
C GLU A 289 19.71 6.70 -3.85
N SER A 290 19.58 5.56 -4.52
CA SER A 290 19.37 5.51 -5.96
C SER A 290 18.00 5.01 -6.41
N VAL A 291 17.15 4.67 -5.45
CA VAL A 291 15.81 4.13 -5.72
C VAL A 291 14.73 5.05 -5.17
N ASN A 292 13.72 5.29 -5.99
CA ASN A 292 12.51 6.00 -5.64
C ASN A 292 11.44 4.97 -5.21
N TYR A 293 10.84 5.20 -4.05
CA TYR A 293 9.75 4.38 -3.53
C TYR A 293 8.84 5.25 -2.66
N LYS A 294 7.59 4.82 -2.52
CA LYS A 294 6.60 5.47 -1.64
C LYS A 294 6.26 4.51 -0.50
N CYS A 295 6.16 5.04 0.71
CA CYS A 295 5.82 4.24 1.89
C CYS A 295 4.87 4.98 2.85
N ASN A 296 3.96 4.22 3.47
CA ASN A 296 3.19 4.65 4.64
C ASN A 296 4.03 4.53 5.94
N PRO A 297 3.54 5.00 7.09
CA PRO A 297 4.29 4.94 8.35
C PRO A 297 4.68 3.52 8.77
N ASN A 298 3.79 2.54 8.61
CA ASN A 298 4.06 1.15 9.01
C ASN A 298 5.13 0.50 8.11
N GLU A 299 5.08 0.76 6.81
CA GLU A 299 6.11 0.37 5.84
C GLU A 299 7.45 1.00 6.15
N ALA A 300 7.46 2.28 6.53
CA ALA A 300 8.69 2.97 6.92
C ALA A 300 9.34 2.34 8.15
N GLU A 301 8.55 1.93 9.15
CA GLU A 301 9.03 1.18 10.31
C GLU A 301 9.60 -0.18 9.91
N ARG A 302 8.93 -0.94 9.03
CA ARG A 302 9.46 -2.24 8.56
C ARG A 302 10.79 -2.09 7.83
N ILE A 303 10.97 -1.05 7.02
CA ILE A 303 12.27 -0.76 6.39
C ILE A 303 13.30 -0.40 7.46
N ALA A 304 12.96 0.51 8.38
CA ALA A 304 13.88 0.94 9.43
C ALA A 304 14.35 -0.24 10.30
N VAL A 305 13.44 -1.15 10.65
CA VAL A 305 13.77 -2.39 11.38
C VAL A 305 14.78 -3.21 10.57
N ARG A 306 14.54 -3.46 9.27
CA ARG A 306 15.48 -4.22 8.42
C ARG A 306 16.86 -3.59 8.35
N LEU A 307 16.91 -2.27 8.22
CA LEU A 307 18.16 -1.52 8.17
C LEU A 307 18.94 -1.56 9.50
N THR A 308 18.23 -1.73 10.62
CA THR A 308 18.81 -1.69 11.97
C THR A 308 18.86 -3.06 12.65
N ARG A 309 18.59 -4.17 11.92
CA ARG A 309 18.57 -5.53 12.46
C ARG A 309 19.93 -5.93 13.07
N GLY A 310 19.86 -6.55 14.25
CA GLY A 310 20.84 -7.46 14.88
C GLY A 310 22.23 -6.90 15.17
N ASP A 311 22.98 -6.57 14.12
CA ASP A 311 24.43 -6.42 14.17
C ASP A 311 24.90 -5.04 13.66
N TRP A 312 24.00 -4.06 13.49
CA TRP A 312 24.37 -2.73 13.01
C TRP A 312 25.47 -2.10 13.90
N PRO A 313 26.71 -1.88 13.42
CA PRO A 313 27.75 -1.35 14.28
C PRO A 313 27.42 0.10 14.63
N ALA A 314 27.60 0.51 15.89
CA ALA A 314 27.43 1.91 16.28
C ALA A 314 28.26 2.85 15.40
N SER A 315 29.48 2.44 15.04
CA SER A 315 30.37 3.17 14.12
C SER A 315 29.81 3.40 12.71
N LYS A 316 28.77 2.66 12.30
CA LYS A 316 28.10 2.83 11.00
C LYS A 316 26.82 3.67 11.09
N THR A 317 26.32 3.95 12.29
CA THR A 317 25.12 4.78 12.52
C THR A 317 25.15 6.13 11.78
N PRO A 318 26.28 6.87 11.73
CA PRO A 318 26.31 8.11 10.96
C PRO A 318 26.06 7.91 9.45
N LEU A 319 26.46 6.77 8.88
CA LEU A 319 26.30 6.51 7.45
C LEU A 319 24.83 6.34 7.07
N ILE A 320 24.07 5.57 7.86
CA ILE A 320 22.64 5.36 7.58
C ILE A 320 21.79 6.61 7.85
N LEU A 321 22.17 7.40 8.86
CA LEU A 321 21.49 8.67 9.16
C LEU A 321 21.71 9.71 8.05
N ASN A 322 22.89 9.74 7.45
CA ASN A 322 23.23 10.61 6.32
C ASN A 322 22.69 10.12 4.98
N THR A 323 22.16 8.89 4.91
CA THR A 323 21.66 8.32 3.66
C THR A 323 20.50 9.15 3.12
N LYS A 324 20.54 9.45 1.82
CA LYS A 324 19.43 10.10 1.10
C LYS A 324 18.29 9.09 0.89
N THR A 325 17.48 8.89 1.91
CA THR A 325 16.32 8.00 1.91
C THR A 325 15.00 8.79 2.10
N HIS A 326 13.87 8.11 1.93
CA HIS A 326 12.54 8.68 2.11
C HIS A 326 12.38 9.27 3.53
N PRO A 327 11.85 10.50 3.71
CA PRO A 327 11.81 11.18 5.01
C PRO A 327 11.13 10.38 6.13
N ARG A 328 10.08 9.62 5.80
CA ARG A 328 9.39 8.74 6.76
C ARG A 328 10.27 7.60 7.25
N VAL A 329 11.07 7.01 6.36
CA VAL A 329 12.05 5.95 6.72
C VAL A 329 13.12 6.55 7.61
N ARG A 330 13.60 7.75 7.29
CA ARG A 330 14.55 8.47 8.17
C ARG A 330 13.97 8.67 9.58
N GLY A 331 12.73 9.14 9.69
CA GLY A 331 12.06 9.28 10.99
C GLY A 331 11.91 7.95 11.76
N ALA A 332 11.58 6.87 11.05
CA ALA A 332 11.49 5.53 11.64
C ALA A 332 12.86 4.98 12.06
N LEU A 333 13.91 5.20 11.26
CA LEU A 333 15.29 4.83 11.58
C LEU A 333 15.74 5.45 12.91
N PHE A 334 15.45 6.72 13.12
CA PHE A 334 15.75 7.37 14.40
C PHE A 334 15.07 6.67 15.57
N ARG A 335 13.77 6.40 15.46
CA ARG A 335 13.03 5.71 16.53
C ARG A 335 13.61 4.33 16.80
N GLN A 336 13.90 3.55 15.76
CA GLN A 336 14.48 2.22 15.90
C GLN A 336 15.87 2.25 16.56
N LEU A 337 16.74 3.18 16.14
CA LEU A 337 18.08 3.33 16.74
C LEU A 337 18.04 3.73 18.21
N LEU A 338 17.06 4.57 18.61
CA LEU A 338 16.87 4.95 20.02
C LEU A 338 16.26 3.81 20.86
N GLN A 339 15.26 3.10 20.33
CA GLN A 339 14.54 2.06 21.06
C GLN A 339 15.34 0.78 21.31
N GLN A 340 16.39 0.52 20.53
CA GLN A 340 17.20 -0.70 20.67
C GLN A 340 18.10 -0.72 21.91
N GLY A 341 18.20 0.38 22.67
CA GLY A 341 18.87 0.41 23.98
C GLY A 341 20.38 0.23 23.95
N GLN A 342 21.03 0.28 22.79
CA GLN A 342 22.50 0.28 22.71
C GLN A 342 23.04 1.70 22.89
N GLU A 343 23.60 1.99 24.06
CA GLU A 343 24.08 3.33 24.44
C GLU A 343 25.05 3.92 23.40
N ASP A 344 25.96 3.12 22.85
CA ASP A 344 26.89 3.57 21.80
C ASP A 344 26.16 4.06 20.53
N ARG A 345 25.06 3.41 20.13
CA ARG A 345 24.25 3.85 18.99
C ARG A 345 23.51 5.15 19.30
N VAL A 346 22.98 5.28 20.52
CA VAL A 346 22.28 6.49 20.98
C VAL A 346 23.24 7.69 21.00
N ILE A 347 24.48 7.50 21.45
CA ILE A 347 25.53 8.52 21.41
C ILE A 347 25.82 8.96 19.97
N GLU A 348 25.92 8.03 19.02
CA GLU A 348 26.14 8.37 17.61
C GLU A 348 24.97 9.14 17.00
N VAL A 349 23.72 8.80 17.36
CA VAL A 349 22.54 9.58 16.98
C VAL A 349 22.62 11.00 17.55
N LEU A 350 23.00 11.15 18.82
CA LEU A 350 23.14 12.44 19.49
C LEU A 350 24.27 13.29 18.88
N ARG A 351 25.43 12.68 18.56
CA ARG A 351 26.53 13.33 17.83
C ARG A 351 26.05 13.82 16.46
N TRP A 352 25.31 12.98 15.73
CA TRP A 352 24.74 13.36 14.44
C TRP A 352 23.76 14.53 14.56
N LEU A 353 22.84 14.50 15.53
CA LEU A 353 21.86 15.58 15.78
C LEU A 353 22.56 16.92 16.09
N ASN A 354 23.67 16.88 16.82
CA ASN A 354 24.45 18.07 17.12
C ASN A 354 25.13 18.66 15.87
N ASN A 355 25.63 17.80 14.99
CA ASN A 355 26.35 18.20 13.77
C ASN A 355 25.40 18.64 12.63
N ALA A 356 24.22 18.04 12.52
CA ALA A 356 23.24 18.30 11.46
C ALA A 356 22.27 19.44 11.81
N ARG A 357 22.80 20.59 12.24
CA ARG A 357 22.02 21.78 12.66
C ARG A 357 20.99 22.17 11.57
N GLY A 358 19.71 22.00 11.89
CA GLY A 358 18.57 22.37 11.02
C GLY A 358 17.87 21.21 10.27
N ALA A 359 18.35 19.97 10.38
CA ALA A 359 17.87 18.86 9.54
C ALA A 359 16.68 18.04 10.10
N VAL A 360 16.16 18.32 11.29
CA VAL A 360 15.18 17.41 11.94
C VAL A 360 13.90 18.11 12.34
N GLY A 361 12.89 18.00 11.49
CA GLY A 361 11.52 17.99 11.94
C GLY A 361 11.27 16.72 12.78
N ALA A 362 10.89 16.92 14.04
CA ALA A 362 10.21 15.95 14.92
C ALA A 362 11.00 15.10 15.94
N LEU A 363 12.28 15.33 16.24
CA LEU A 363 12.93 14.67 17.38
C LEU A 363 13.72 15.66 18.24
N SER A 364 13.39 15.72 19.52
CA SER A 364 14.07 16.59 20.48
C SER A 364 15.32 15.91 21.03
N LEU A 365 16.36 16.69 21.34
CA LEU A 365 17.50 16.22 22.13
C LEU A 365 17.04 15.53 23.42
N ASP A 366 15.93 15.98 24.00
CA ASP A 366 15.33 15.40 25.21
C ASP A 366 14.92 13.93 24.98
N ASP A 367 14.21 13.64 23.90
CA ASP A 367 13.75 12.27 23.59
C ASP A 367 14.92 11.31 23.38
N ALA A 368 16.00 11.75 22.73
CA ALA A 368 17.18 10.92 22.52
C ALA A 368 17.91 10.63 23.84
N PHE A 369 18.06 11.64 24.72
CA PHE A 369 18.69 11.47 26.03
C PHE A 369 17.92 10.54 26.97
N ARG A 370 16.58 10.43 26.84
CA ARG A 370 15.77 9.48 27.63
C ARG A 370 16.13 8.02 27.38
N ASN A 371 16.83 7.72 26.30
CA ASN A 371 17.28 6.37 25.95
C ASN A 371 18.73 6.08 26.40
N ILE A 372 19.36 6.99 27.15
CA ILE A 372 20.64 6.73 27.85
C ILE A 372 20.32 6.32 29.28
N GLU A 373 20.81 5.16 29.71
CA GLU A 373 20.59 4.66 31.07
C GLU A 373 21.72 5.08 32.03
N SER A 374 22.94 5.20 31.51
CA SER A 374 24.15 5.53 32.28
C SER A 374 24.42 7.04 32.36
N PHE A 375 24.51 7.56 33.59
CA PHE A 375 24.91 8.94 33.86
C PHE A 375 26.30 9.26 33.29
N ASP A 376 27.27 8.36 33.49
CA ASP A 376 28.66 8.60 33.07
C ASP A 376 28.79 8.69 31.55
N VAL A 377 28.00 7.88 30.83
CA VAL A 377 27.95 7.87 29.37
C VAL A 377 27.32 9.17 28.85
N GLY A 378 26.17 9.56 29.42
CA GLY A 378 25.52 10.82 29.07
C GLY A 378 26.40 12.04 29.37
N LEU A 379 27.10 12.05 30.50
CA LEU A 379 27.99 13.13 30.90
C LEU A 379 29.20 13.24 29.97
N ARG A 380 29.80 12.10 29.58
CA ARG A 380 30.91 12.08 28.63
C ARG A 380 30.51 12.68 27.28
N PHE A 381 29.37 12.26 26.74
CA PHE A 381 28.82 12.86 25.53
C PHE A 381 28.59 14.37 25.69
N ALA A 382 27.98 14.79 26.81
CA ALA A 382 27.72 16.20 27.06
C ALA A 382 29.01 17.04 27.13
N GLN A 383 30.08 16.52 27.73
CA GLN A 383 31.39 17.17 27.77
C GLN A 383 32.02 17.27 26.37
N GLU A 384 31.94 16.22 25.56
CA GLU A 384 32.45 16.22 24.18
C GLU A 384 31.68 17.19 23.28
N ALA A 385 30.36 17.22 23.39
CA ALA A 385 29.47 17.98 22.52
C ALA A 385 29.23 19.43 22.98
N ALA A 386 29.54 19.75 24.24
CA ALA A 386 29.32 21.05 24.87
C ALA A 386 29.76 22.28 24.04
N PRO A 387 30.93 22.28 23.37
CA PRO A 387 31.36 23.44 22.58
C PRO A 387 30.39 23.80 21.44
N ASN A 388 29.54 22.86 21.03
CA ASN A 388 28.64 22.97 19.90
C ASN A 388 27.16 23.12 20.31
N PHE A 389 26.82 23.11 21.61
CA PHE A 389 25.44 23.30 22.02
C PHE A 389 25.03 24.78 22.03
N ALA A 390 23.80 25.05 21.62
CA ALA A 390 23.12 26.31 21.90
C ALA A 390 22.57 26.31 23.34
N ASP A 391 22.34 27.49 23.94
CA ASP A 391 21.93 27.64 25.35
C ASP A 391 20.66 26.86 25.72
N ASN A 392 19.69 26.77 24.79
CA ASN A 392 18.47 25.98 24.97
C ASN A 392 18.76 24.47 24.97
N GLN A 393 19.75 24.00 24.22
CA GLN A 393 20.18 22.60 24.20
C GLN A 393 20.92 22.24 25.50
N ILE A 394 21.77 23.13 26.01
CA ILE A 394 22.46 22.93 27.31
C ILE A 394 21.41 22.74 28.42
N THR A 395 20.31 23.50 28.37
CA THR A 395 19.19 23.35 29.31
C THR A 395 18.55 21.97 29.23
N VAL A 396 18.27 21.47 28.03
CA VAL A 396 17.70 20.12 27.82
C VAL A 396 18.64 19.04 28.34
N VAL A 397 19.93 19.11 27.99
CA VAL A 397 20.97 18.16 28.43
C VAL A 397 21.11 18.17 29.96
N TYR A 398 21.08 19.35 30.59
CA TYR A 398 21.11 19.46 32.04
C TYR A 398 19.95 18.73 32.71
N PHE A 399 18.71 18.93 32.24
CA PHE A 399 17.54 18.26 32.81
C PHE A 399 17.60 16.74 32.62
N ALA A 400 18.05 16.27 31.45
CA ALA A 400 18.26 14.85 31.20
C ALA A 400 19.30 14.24 32.16
N LEU A 401 20.51 14.83 32.24
CA LEU A 401 21.57 14.33 33.13
C LEU A 401 21.17 14.40 34.61
N ARG A 402 20.40 15.42 35.01
CA ARG A 402 19.86 15.53 36.36
C ARG A 402 18.95 14.35 36.71
N ASN A 403 18.13 13.88 35.78
CA ASN A 403 17.27 12.71 35.99
C ASN A 403 18.09 11.40 36.14
N LEU A 404 19.26 11.33 35.51
CA LEU A 404 20.20 10.20 35.63
C LEU A 404 21.12 10.31 36.86
N ALA A 405 21.26 11.48 37.47
CA ALA A 405 22.15 11.75 38.61
C ALA A 405 21.62 11.20 39.94
N ARG A 406 21.64 9.86 40.08
CA ARG A 406 21.14 9.13 41.26
C ARG A 406 22.03 9.27 42.50
N SER A 407 23.35 9.41 42.33
CA SER A 407 24.33 9.47 43.43
C SER A 407 24.78 10.90 43.75
N LYS A 408 25.30 11.12 44.97
CA LYS A 408 25.94 12.39 45.36
C LYS A 408 27.10 12.73 44.43
N GLN A 409 27.87 11.72 44.02
CA GLN A 409 28.99 11.87 43.09
C GLN A 409 28.52 12.34 41.70
N HIS A 410 27.44 11.76 41.16
CA HIS A 410 26.87 12.20 39.88
C HIS A 410 26.41 13.66 39.94
N ARG A 411 25.78 14.07 41.06
CA ARG A 411 25.35 15.47 41.24
C ARG A 411 26.54 16.43 41.27
N MET A 412 27.63 16.07 41.96
CA MET A 412 28.86 16.87 41.96
C MET A 412 29.49 16.97 40.56
N MET A 413 29.49 15.87 39.80
CA MET A 413 29.98 15.85 38.42
C MET A 413 29.11 16.73 37.49
N LEU A 414 27.79 16.70 37.67
CA LEU A 414 26.86 17.55 36.92
C LEU A 414 27.08 19.04 37.25
N GLU A 415 27.30 19.39 38.51
CA GLU A 415 27.64 20.76 38.91
C GLU A 415 28.97 21.24 38.29
N ALA A 416 29.98 20.35 38.25
CA ALA A 416 31.25 20.64 37.59
C ALA A 416 31.07 20.90 36.09
N PHE A 417 30.23 20.08 35.42
CA PHE A 417 29.84 20.30 34.03
C PHE A 417 29.17 21.66 33.83
N CYS A 418 28.14 22.00 34.61
CA CYS A 418 27.44 23.30 34.50
C CYS A 418 28.41 24.49 34.62
N LYS A 419 29.36 24.42 35.56
CA LYS A 419 30.40 25.43 35.71
C LYS A 419 31.29 25.54 34.47
N SER A 420 31.69 24.40 33.89
CA SER A 420 32.55 24.36 32.71
C SER A 420 31.92 25.01 31.47
N VAL A 421 30.60 24.88 31.30
CA VAL A 421 29.85 25.46 30.17
C VAL A 421 29.23 26.82 30.50
N LYS A 422 29.57 27.42 31.66
CA LYS A 422 29.00 28.70 32.16
C LYS A 422 27.47 28.71 32.22
N TYR A 423 26.86 27.54 32.42
CA TYR A 423 25.42 27.41 32.50
C TYR A 423 24.93 27.64 33.94
N THR A 424 23.98 28.55 34.09
CA THR A 424 23.30 28.77 35.37
C THR A 424 21.92 28.08 35.30
N PRO A 425 21.72 26.95 36.00
CA PRO A 425 20.45 26.25 35.94
C PRO A 425 19.33 27.13 36.50
N PRO A 426 18.13 27.11 35.91
CA PRO A 426 17.00 27.89 36.40
C PRO A 426 16.70 27.50 37.85
N ARG A 427 16.77 28.47 38.76
CA ARG A 427 16.34 28.30 40.15
C ARG A 427 14.82 28.09 40.11
N ASN A 428 14.36 26.93 40.57
CA ASN A 428 12.96 26.47 40.63
C ASN A 428 12.32 25.99 39.33
N ILE A 429 12.72 24.79 38.88
CA ILE A 429 11.73 23.76 38.54
C ILE A 429 12.23 22.48 39.22
N MET A 430 11.61 22.11 40.35
CA MET A 430 11.62 20.74 40.80
C MET A 430 10.62 20.00 39.89
N PRO A 431 11.03 19.01 39.09
CA PRO A 431 10.10 17.93 38.82
C PRO A 431 9.82 17.31 40.17
N GLN A 432 8.53 17.23 40.55
CA GLN A 432 8.09 16.29 41.57
C GLN A 432 8.76 14.94 41.25
N PRO A 433 9.32 14.22 42.25
CA PRO A 433 9.79 12.86 41.98
C PRO A 433 8.65 12.13 41.26
N ILE A 434 8.97 11.45 40.16
CA ILE A 434 8.05 10.48 39.59
C ILE A 434 7.72 9.56 40.76
N GLN A 435 6.53 9.73 41.32
CA GLN A 435 5.93 8.69 42.13
C GLN A 435 5.93 7.50 41.19
N SER A 436 6.73 6.49 41.51
CA SER A 436 6.43 5.13 41.08
C SER A 436 4.92 5.00 41.22
N ASP A 437 4.20 4.69 40.14
CA ASP A 437 2.79 4.37 40.22
C ASP A 437 2.63 3.28 41.28
N SER A 438 2.29 3.72 42.49
CA SER A 438 1.85 2.86 43.57
C SER A 438 0.40 2.57 43.27
N ASN A 439 0.16 1.82 42.19
CA ASN A 439 -1.09 1.09 41.98
C ASN A 439 -1.33 0.05 43.10
N ALA A 440 -0.40 -0.09 44.05
CA ALA A 440 -0.58 -0.90 45.26
C ALA A 440 -1.57 -0.27 46.27
N THR A 441 -1.67 1.06 46.40
CA THR A 441 -2.50 1.66 47.47
C THR A 441 -3.95 1.93 47.08
N GLU A 442 -4.25 2.00 45.78
CA GLU A 442 -5.62 2.19 45.29
C GLU A 442 -6.37 0.85 45.12
N ILE A 443 -5.64 -0.24 44.80
CA ILE A 443 -6.18 -1.60 44.80
C ILE A 443 -6.46 -2.08 46.24
N ASP A 444 -5.58 -1.77 47.20
CA ASP A 444 -5.81 -2.12 48.62
C ASP A 444 -6.98 -1.32 49.24
N ARG A 445 -7.17 -0.05 48.84
CA ARG A 445 -8.33 0.75 49.25
C ARG A 445 -9.64 0.28 48.61
N LEU A 446 -9.61 -0.20 47.37
CA LEU A 446 -10.78 -0.81 46.72
C LEU A 446 -11.10 -2.18 47.34
N ALA A 447 -10.10 -2.97 47.74
CA ALA A 447 -10.29 -4.25 48.42
C ALA A 447 -10.90 -4.13 49.83
N GLU A 448 -10.67 -3.02 50.54
CA GLU A 448 -11.36 -2.73 51.82
C GLU A 448 -12.81 -2.25 51.61
N LEU A 449 -13.09 -1.53 50.52
CA LEU A 449 -14.45 -1.11 50.14
C LEU A 449 -15.36 -2.28 49.74
N PHE A 450 -14.80 -3.39 49.26
CA PHE A 450 -15.56 -4.62 48.94
C PHE A 450 -15.71 -5.62 50.10
N LYS A 451 -15.15 -5.33 51.29
CA LYS A 451 -15.29 -6.18 52.50
C LYS A 451 -16.43 -5.75 53.44
N SER A 452 -17.12 -4.64 53.16
CA SER A 452 -18.12 -4.05 54.07
C SER A 452 -19.60 -4.21 53.65
N HIS A 453 -19.91 -5.10 52.71
CA HIS A 453 -21.29 -5.52 52.47
C HIS A 453 -21.46 -7.02 52.74
N PRO A 454 -22.14 -7.40 53.85
CA PRO A 454 -22.53 -8.78 54.09
C PRO A 454 -23.60 -9.18 53.07
N SER A 455 -23.41 -10.36 52.51
CA SER A 455 -24.37 -11.05 51.66
C SER A 455 -25.70 -11.26 52.38
N SER A 456 -26.77 -10.78 51.75
CA SER A 456 -28.14 -11.28 51.89
C SER A 456 -28.76 -11.31 50.52
#